data_AF-A0A1F6BYX7-F1
#
_entry.id   AF-A0A1F6BYX7-F1
#
_cell.length_a   1.000
_cell.length_b   1.000
_cell.length_c   1.000
_cell.angle_alpha   90.00
_cell.angle_beta   90.00
_cell.angle_gamma   90.00
#
_symmetry.space_group_name_H-M   'P 1'
#
loop_
_entity.id
_entity.type
_entity.pdbx_description
1 polymer ?
#
loop_
_entity_poly.entity_id
_entity_poly.type
_entity_poly.pdbx_seq_one_letter_code
_entity_poly.pdbx_strand_id
1 'polypeptide(L)'
;MKTAFIALLALVLIGGGYYWYSQPEMSAETPMMTDNNDATGESTDETGPAPETKINIEVVCEGALAYMSFPDGDSADEFVAECKAGEHPEVIERYKAEMNPGAGAEI
;
A
#
# COMPACT_ATOMS: atom_id res chain seq x y z
N MET A 1 33.73 25.15 -27.43
CA MET A 1 32.92 24.09 -28.06
C MET A 1 32.51 23.00 -27.07
N LYS A 2 33.45 22.36 -26.34
CA LYS A 2 33.12 21.28 -25.38
C LYS A 2 32.21 21.70 -24.22
N THR A 3 32.37 22.93 -23.71
CA THR A 3 31.52 23.49 -22.63
C THR A 3 30.07 23.72 -23.05
N ALA A 4 29.83 24.02 -24.33
CA ALA A 4 28.48 24.18 -24.86
C ALA A 4 27.72 22.85 -24.92
N PHE A 5 28.42 21.75 -25.29
CA PHE A 5 27.82 20.40 -25.29
C PHE A 5 27.45 19.92 -23.89
N ILE A 6 28.29 20.19 -22.88
CA ILE A 6 28.02 19.80 -21.48
C ILE A 6 26.80 20.56 -20.94
N ALA A 7 26.69 21.86 -21.22
CA ALA A 7 25.54 22.66 -20.79
C ALA A 7 24.23 22.19 -21.46
N LEU A 8 24.28 21.79 -22.74
CA LEU A 8 23.12 21.30 -23.47
C LEU A 8 22.65 19.93 -22.94
N LEU A 9 23.59 19.03 -22.65
CA LEU A 9 23.29 17.75 -22.00
C LEU A 9 22.65 17.92 -20.62
N ALA A 10 23.17 18.83 -19.80
CA ALA A 10 22.60 19.13 -18.49
C ALA A 10 21.16 19.64 -18.59
N LEU A 11 20.87 20.53 -19.55
CA LEU A 11 19.52 21.05 -19.79
C LEU A 11 18.54 19.96 -20.26
N VAL A 12 18.99 19.02 -21.10
CA VAL A 12 18.16 17.90 -21.56
C VAL A 12 17.89 16.92 -20.43
N LEU A 13 18.85 16.65 -19.55
CA LEU A 13 18.65 15.76 -18.40
C LEU A 13 17.73 16.39 -17.35
N ILE A 14 17.88 17.69 -17.07
CA ILE A 14 17.02 18.39 -16.14
C ILE A 14 15.62 18.52 -16.73
N GLY A 15 15.47 18.98 -17.98
CA GLY A 15 14.17 19.14 -18.64
C GLY A 15 13.48 17.80 -18.89
N GLY A 16 14.20 16.80 -19.38
CA GLY A 16 13.69 15.45 -19.61
C GLY A 16 13.34 14.73 -18.32
N GLY A 17 14.18 14.83 -17.28
CA GLY A 17 13.91 14.27 -15.96
C GLY A 17 12.71 14.95 -15.27
N TYR A 18 12.61 16.28 -15.35
CA TYR A 18 11.46 17.01 -14.80
C TYR A 18 10.17 16.69 -15.56
N TYR A 19 10.24 16.51 -16.88
CA TYR A 19 9.10 16.11 -17.70
C TYR A 19 8.64 14.68 -17.38
N TRP A 20 9.57 13.74 -17.17
CA TRP A 20 9.25 12.36 -16.77
C TRP A 20 8.70 12.29 -15.35
N TYR A 21 9.26 13.08 -14.42
CA TYR A 21 8.78 13.17 -13.04
C TYR A 21 7.41 13.86 -12.92
N SER A 22 7.06 14.73 -13.88
CA SER A 22 5.79 15.48 -13.86
C SER A 22 4.69 14.86 -14.73
N GLN A 23 4.88 13.66 -15.29
CA GLN A 23 3.75 12.91 -15.86
C GLN A 23 2.91 12.38 -14.69
N PRO A 24 1.71 12.91 -14.40
CA PRO A 24 0.75 12.17 -13.61
C PRO A 24 0.50 10.88 -14.35
N GLU A 25 0.54 9.76 -13.64
CA GLU A 25 0.17 8.46 -14.18
C GLU A 25 -1.15 8.62 -14.96
N MET A 26 -1.07 8.59 -16.30
CA MET A 26 -2.22 8.28 -17.14
C MET A 26 -2.55 6.82 -16.84
N SER A 27 -3.16 6.63 -15.68
CA SER A 27 -3.86 5.43 -15.30
C SER A 27 -4.87 5.21 -16.41
N ALA A 28 -4.57 4.22 -17.25
CA ALA A 28 -5.42 3.77 -18.31
C ALA A 28 -6.84 3.59 -17.75
N GLU A 29 -7.73 4.43 -18.22
CA GLU A 29 -9.18 4.27 -18.17
C GLU A 29 -9.55 2.89 -18.72
N THR A 30 -9.74 1.90 -17.83
CA THR A 30 -10.48 0.70 -18.17
C THR A 30 -11.98 1.01 -18.19
N PRO A 31 -12.69 0.58 -19.24
CA PRO A 31 -14.09 0.93 -19.45
C PRO A 31 -14.95 0.25 -18.39
N MET A 32 -15.80 1.07 -17.80
CA MET A 32 -17.10 0.74 -17.22
C MET A 32 -17.72 -0.56 -17.73
N MET A 33 -17.97 -1.49 -16.80
CA MET A 33 -18.98 -2.52 -16.94
C MET A 33 -19.85 -2.52 -15.69
N THR A 34 -21.02 -1.91 -15.83
CA THR A 34 -22.16 -2.02 -14.92
C THR A 34 -22.94 -3.27 -15.32
N ASP A 35 -23.17 -4.22 -14.40
CA ASP A 35 -24.42 -4.99 -14.25
C ASP A 35 -24.35 -5.80 -12.94
N ASN A 36 -24.98 -5.32 -11.86
CA ASN A 36 -26.34 -5.71 -11.41
C ASN A 36 -26.43 -7.12 -10.81
N ASN A 37 -26.24 -7.17 -9.49
CA ASN A 37 -26.90 -8.06 -8.52
C ASN A 37 -26.39 -7.59 -7.16
N ASP A 38 -27.18 -7.40 -6.12
CA ASP A 38 -28.55 -7.82 -5.86
C ASP A 38 -29.01 -7.01 -4.65
N ALA A 39 -30.32 -6.97 -4.50
CA ALA A 39 -31.08 -6.11 -3.63
C ALA A 39 -30.67 -6.14 -2.14
N THR A 40 -30.99 -5.02 -1.49
CA THR A 40 -31.44 -4.92 -0.09
C THR A 40 -30.34 -4.78 0.96
N GLY A 41 -30.54 -3.80 1.86
CA GLY A 41 -29.82 -3.66 3.12
C GLY A 41 -29.04 -2.35 3.16
N GLU A 42 -29.70 -1.20 3.25
CA GLU A 42 -30.20 -0.66 4.52
C GLU A 42 -29.07 -0.42 5.52
N SER A 43 -28.91 0.85 5.90
CA SER A 43 -28.19 1.23 7.10
C SER A 43 -28.78 0.48 8.29
N THR A 44 -27.96 -0.30 8.95
CA THR A 44 -28.18 -0.75 10.32
C THR A 44 -26.76 -1.00 10.84
N ASP A 45 -26.16 -0.17 11.69
CA ASP A 45 -26.60 0.14 13.05
C ASP A 45 -27.37 -1.02 13.70
N GLU A 46 -26.87 -2.25 13.51
CA GLU A 46 -27.18 -3.34 14.42
C GLU A 46 -25.94 -3.57 15.28
N THR A 47 -26.12 -3.28 16.57
CA THR A 47 -25.34 -3.82 17.68
C THR A 47 -25.48 -5.35 17.64
N GLY A 48 -24.74 -6.00 16.74
CA GLY A 48 -24.51 -7.43 16.67
C GLY A 48 -22.99 -7.69 16.75
N PRO A 49 -22.55 -8.87 17.24
CA PRO A 49 -21.12 -9.16 17.38
C PRO A 49 -20.44 -8.93 16.04
N ALA A 50 -19.45 -8.02 16.02
CA ALA A 50 -18.76 -7.60 14.82
C ALA A 50 -18.25 -8.84 14.06
N PRO A 51 -18.42 -8.92 12.73
CA PRO A 51 -17.87 -10.04 11.97
C PRO A 51 -16.38 -10.10 12.24
N GLU A 52 -15.93 -11.21 12.86
CA GLU A 52 -14.53 -11.48 13.17
C GLU A 52 -13.73 -11.45 11.86
N THR A 53 -13.23 -10.28 11.52
CA THR A 53 -12.57 -10.03 10.26
C THR A 53 -11.19 -10.64 10.39
N LYS A 54 -11.02 -11.84 9.86
CA LYS A 54 -9.75 -12.58 9.90
C LYS A 54 -8.68 -11.73 9.22
N ILE A 55 -7.68 -11.35 9.99
CA ILE A 55 -6.55 -10.58 9.49
C ILE A 55 -5.70 -11.49 8.61
N ASN A 56 -5.49 -11.10 7.36
CA ASN A 56 -4.52 -11.77 6.50
C ASN A 56 -3.12 -11.25 6.82
N ILE A 57 -2.36 -12.03 7.60
CA ILE A 57 -1.00 -11.67 8.06
C ILE A 57 -0.05 -11.37 6.90
N GLU A 58 -0.20 -12.04 5.75
CA GLU A 58 0.63 -11.78 4.58
C GLU A 58 0.45 -10.35 4.07
N VAL A 59 -0.80 -9.90 3.96
CA VAL A 59 -1.15 -8.54 3.55
C VAL A 59 -0.70 -7.50 4.58
N VAL A 60 -0.77 -7.84 5.88
CA VAL A 60 -0.31 -6.95 6.96
C VAL A 60 1.20 -6.78 6.92
N CYS A 61 1.95 -7.87 6.80
CA CYS A 61 3.41 -7.85 6.77
C CYS A 61 3.94 -7.15 5.51
N GLU A 62 3.33 -7.39 4.35
CA GLU A 62 3.67 -6.66 3.12
C GLU A 62 3.26 -5.19 3.20
N GLY A 63 2.10 -4.88 3.81
CA GLY A 63 1.65 -3.51 4.03
C GLY A 63 2.56 -2.71 4.97
N ALA A 64 3.21 -3.38 5.93
CA ALA A 64 4.16 -2.74 6.83
C ALA A 64 5.39 -2.17 6.09
N LEU A 65 5.78 -2.79 4.98
CA LEU A 65 6.88 -2.29 4.13
C LEU A 65 6.62 -0.87 3.60
N ALA A 66 5.35 -0.48 3.44
CA ALA A 66 5.01 0.86 2.96
C ALA A 66 5.36 1.99 3.96
N TYR A 67 5.53 1.66 5.24
CA TYR A 67 5.77 2.63 6.31
C TYR A 67 7.09 2.40 7.06
N MET A 68 7.83 1.37 6.68
CA MET A 68 9.14 1.04 7.21
C MET A 68 10.22 1.32 6.16
N SER A 69 11.43 1.63 6.62
CA SER A 69 12.57 1.86 5.74
C SER A 69 13.61 0.77 5.94
N PHE A 70 13.89 0.06 4.86
CA PHE A 70 14.89 -1.00 4.83
C PHE A 70 16.11 -0.54 4.03
N PRO A 71 17.32 -1.03 4.39
CA PRO A 71 18.54 -0.69 3.66
C PRO A 71 18.56 -1.26 2.24
N ASP A 72 17.86 -2.37 2.00
CA ASP A 72 17.79 -3.10 0.73
C ASP A 72 16.54 -3.98 0.67
N GLY A 73 16.28 -4.57 -0.50
CA GLY A 73 15.11 -5.44 -0.73
C GLY A 73 15.21 -6.76 0.02
N ASP A 74 16.40 -7.34 0.14
CA ASP A 74 16.60 -8.61 0.86
C ASP A 74 16.24 -8.46 2.35
N SER A 75 16.58 -7.32 2.97
CA SER A 75 16.20 -6.99 4.35
C SER A 75 14.69 -6.80 4.53
N ALA A 76 13.98 -6.32 3.50
CA ALA A 76 12.53 -6.21 3.51
C ALA A 76 11.86 -7.60 3.40
N ASP A 77 12.41 -8.47 2.56
CA ASP A 77 11.92 -9.85 2.40
C ASP A 77 12.15 -10.68 3.67
N GLU A 78 13.30 -10.51 4.33
CA GLU A 78 13.61 -11.13 5.63
C GLU A 78 12.61 -10.66 6.70
N PHE A 79 12.36 -9.36 6.79
CA PHE A 79 11.35 -8.82 7.69
C PHE A 79 9.94 -9.37 7.43
N VAL A 80 9.53 -9.53 6.17
CA VAL A 80 8.22 -10.14 5.85
C VAL A 80 8.17 -11.60 6.30
N ALA A 81 9.25 -12.35 6.15
CA ALA A 81 9.33 -13.73 6.62
C ALA A 81 9.25 -13.83 8.15
N GLU A 82 9.98 -12.98 8.88
CA GLU A 82 9.95 -12.87 10.35
C GLU A 82 8.58 -12.41 10.85
N CYS A 83 7.95 -11.46 10.16
CA CYS A 83 6.61 -10.97 10.47
C CYS A 83 5.56 -12.08 10.28
N LYS A 84 5.66 -12.89 9.21
CA LYS A 84 4.80 -14.07 9.00
C LYS A 84 5.05 -15.16 10.06
N ALA A 85 6.28 -15.26 10.57
CA ALA A 85 6.63 -16.15 11.68
C ALA A 85 6.13 -15.65 13.05
N GLY A 86 5.64 -14.40 13.13
CA GLY A 86 5.10 -13.79 14.34
C GLY A 86 6.14 -13.11 15.23
N GLU A 87 7.34 -12.85 14.72
CA GLU A 87 8.41 -12.18 15.49
C GLU A 87 8.19 -10.66 15.64
N HIS A 88 7.24 -10.10 14.87
CA HIS A 88 6.86 -8.69 14.88
C HIS A 88 5.39 -8.47 15.31
N PRO A 89 5.02 -8.76 16.58
CA PRO A 89 3.65 -8.57 17.06
C PRO A 89 3.18 -7.11 16.99
N GLU A 90 4.11 -6.16 17.05
CA GLU A 90 3.84 -4.71 16.96
C GLU A 90 3.15 -4.32 15.64
N VAL A 91 3.45 -5.03 14.55
CA VAL A 91 2.88 -4.74 13.22
C VAL A 91 1.40 -5.14 13.19
N ILE A 92 1.10 -6.30 13.78
CA ILE A 92 -0.27 -6.82 13.89
C ILE A 92 -1.10 -5.91 14.80
N GLU A 93 -0.54 -5.47 15.92
CA GLU A 93 -1.22 -4.54 16.84
C GLU A 93 -1.47 -3.18 16.19
N ARG A 94 -0.51 -2.64 15.45
CA ARG A 94 -0.68 -1.38 14.72
C ARG A 94 -1.77 -1.52 13.66
N TYR A 95 -1.78 -2.63 12.93
CA TYR A 95 -2.82 -2.92 11.94
C TYR A 95 -4.20 -3.06 12.57
N LYS A 96 -4.31 -3.74 13.73
CA LYS A 96 -5.55 -3.80 14.52
C LYS A 96 -6.01 -2.40 14.96
N ALA A 97 -5.09 -1.55 15.40
CA ALA A 97 -5.42 -0.19 15.84
C ALA A 97 -5.86 0.71 14.67
N GLU A 98 -5.20 0.59 13.51
CA GLU A 98 -5.51 1.37 12.30
C GLU A 98 -6.81 0.94 11.64
N MET A 99 -7.10 -0.36 11.62
CA MET A 99 -8.33 -0.89 11.04
C MET A 99 -9.53 -0.74 11.97
N ASN A 100 -9.32 -0.35 13.24
CA ASN A 100 -10.33 -0.28 14.31
C ASN A 100 -11.49 -1.30 14.10
N PRO A 101 -11.20 -2.61 14.00
CA PRO A 101 -12.27 -3.61 13.99
C PRO A 101 -12.82 -3.58 15.41
N GLY A 102 -13.91 -2.86 15.63
CA GLY A 102 -14.50 -2.70 16.96
C GLY A 102 -14.59 -4.06 17.65
N ALA A 103 -13.95 -4.16 18.83
CA ALA A 103 -14.02 -5.27 19.78
C ALA A 103 -14.04 -6.69 19.16
N GLY A 104 -12.89 -7.36 19.03
CA GLY A 104 -12.90 -8.80 18.74
C GLY A 104 -11.62 -9.47 18.26
N ALA A 105 -10.47 -8.78 18.25
CA ALA A 105 -9.22 -9.41 17.82
C ALA A 105 -8.54 -10.21 18.94
N GLU A 106 -9.29 -11.12 19.57
CA GLU A 106 -8.76 -12.16 20.45
C GLU A 106 -8.16 -13.27 19.56
N ILE A 107 -6.89 -13.59 19.79
CA ILE A 107 -6.16 -14.70 19.15
C ILE A 107 -6.30 -15.96 19.98
#